data_AF-A0A2X3HGT9-F1
#
_entry.id   AF-A0A2X3HGT9-F1
#
_cell.length_a   1.000
_cell.length_b   1.000
_cell.length_c   1.000
_cell.angle_alpha   90.00
_cell.angle_beta   90.00
_cell.angle_gamma   90.00
#
_symmetry.space_group_name_H-M   'P 1'
#
loop_
_entity.id
_entity.type
_entity.pdbx_description
1 polymer ?
#
loop_
_entity_poly.entity_id
_entity_poly.type
_entity_poly.pdbx_seq_one_letter_code
_entity_poly.pdbx_strand_id
1 'polypeptide(L)'
;MGIGAHNLSIAIIILGVVVNAFGTGFISGLLSVMLADTVDYGEWKNGVRAQGLLTSASSFGAKFGMGIGGALTALILATGGYQANQTQTTESLRAIEFNFVWIPIIGFAIAAIALFFYRADKQEKQYLVELEERNRAFRENEK
;
A
#
# COMPACT_ATOMS: atom_id res chain seq x y z
N MET A 1 22.12 -3.15 -11.65
CA MET A 1 22.07 -4.52 -11.13
C MET A 1 22.58 -4.56 -9.70
N GLY A 2 21.74 -4.90 -8.72
CA GLY A 2 22.15 -5.01 -7.32
C GLY A 2 23.25 -6.07 -7.12
N ILE A 3 23.99 -5.95 -6.01
CA ILE A 3 25.16 -6.79 -5.68
C ILE A 3 24.84 -8.30 -5.76
N GLY A 4 23.60 -8.71 -5.45
CA GLY A 4 23.14 -10.10 -5.56
C GLY A 4 22.93 -10.61 -6.99
N ALA A 5 22.52 -9.75 -7.93
CA ALA A 5 22.32 -10.11 -9.34
C ALA A 5 23.66 -10.22 -10.10
N HIS A 6 24.64 -9.38 -9.73
CA HIS A 6 25.99 -9.46 -10.29
C HIS A 6 26.73 -10.75 -9.89
N ASN A 7 26.45 -11.29 -8.69
CA ASN A 7 27.13 -12.47 -8.17
C ASN A 7 26.32 -13.78 -8.34
N LEU A 8 25.19 -13.75 -9.08
CA LEU A 8 24.25 -14.87 -9.28
C LEU A 8 23.90 -15.66 -8.00
N SER A 9 24.00 -15.00 -6.85
CA SER A 9 23.96 -15.68 -5.55
C SER A 9 22.53 -15.79 -5.06
N ILE A 10 21.92 -16.95 -5.34
CA ILE A 10 20.54 -17.28 -4.99
C ILE A 10 20.25 -16.99 -3.50
N ALA A 11 21.23 -17.23 -2.62
CA ALA A 11 21.10 -16.97 -1.18
C ALA A 11 20.81 -15.48 -0.86
N ILE A 12 21.45 -14.53 -1.54
CA ILE A 12 21.24 -13.09 -1.33
C ILE A 12 19.86 -12.67 -1.84
N ILE A 13 19.43 -13.23 -2.98
CA ILE A 13 18.10 -12.97 -3.54
C ILE A 13 17.02 -13.49 -2.58
N ILE A 14 17.18 -14.71 -2.05
CA ILE A 14 16.25 -15.29 -1.07
C ILE A 14 16.20 -14.44 0.20
N LEU A 15 17.35 -14.03 0.75
CA LEU A 15 17.38 -13.15 1.91
C LEU A 15 16.65 -11.82 1.65
N GLY A 16 16.84 -11.22 0.47
CA GLY A 16 16.11 -10.03 0.07
C GLY A 16 14.60 -10.23 -0.01
N VAL A 17 14.15 -11.37 -0.54
CA VAL A 17 12.73 -11.74 -0.58
C VAL A 17 12.16 -11.93 0.82
N VAL A 18 12.91 -12.56 1.73
CA VAL A 18 12.48 -12.73 3.13
C VAL A 18 12.29 -11.38 3.81
N VAL A 19 13.27 -10.47 3.68
CA VAL A 19 13.16 -9.11 4.23
C VAL A 19 11.96 -8.36 3.62
N ASN A 20 11.74 -8.50 2.32
CA ASN A 20 10.59 -7.91 1.64
C ASN A 20 9.25 -8.47 2.14
N ALA A 21 9.17 -9.79 2.37
CA ALA A 21 7.99 -10.46 2.90
C ALA A 21 7.63 -9.97 4.31
N PHE A 22 8.64 -9.78 5.17
CA PHE A 22 8.42 -9.18 6.49
C PHE A 22 7.89 -7.75 6.36
N GLY A 23 8.52 -6.91 5.54
CA GLY A 23 8.08 -5.52 5.34
C GLY A 23 6.66 -5.41 4.81
N THR A 24 6.30 -6.22 3.80
CA THR A 24 4.95 -6.23 3.23
C THR A 24 3.90 -6.73 4.22
N GLY A 25 4.23 -7.70 5.08
CA GLY A 25 3.34 -8.16 6.16
C GLY A 25 3.01 -7.08 7.19
N PHE A 26 4.02 -6.29 7.60
CA PHE A 26 3.78 -5.14 8.49
C PHE A 26 2.88 -4.09 7.83
N ILE A 27 3.14 -3.77 6.55
CA ILE A 27 2.34 -2.79 5.81
C ILE A 27 0.87 -3.23 5.71
N SER A 28 0.59 -4.51 5.42
CA SER A 28 -0.80 -4.97 5.30
C SER A 28 -1.57 -4.89 6.62
N GLY A 29 -0.88 -5.17 7.74
CA GLY A 29 -1.46 -5.03 9.07
C GLY A 29 -1.78 -3.56 9.40
N LEU A 30 -0.80 -2.68 9.20
CA LEU A 30 -0.96 -1.24 9.44
C LEU A 30 -2.07 -0.64 8.58
N LEU A 31 -2.15 -0.99 7.29
CA LEU A 31 -3.21 -0.50 6.40
C LEU A 31 -4.61 -0.88 6.89
N SER A 32 -4.77 -2.06 7.48
CA SER A 32 -6.05 -2.53 8.02
C SER A 32 -6.46 -1.73 9.26
N VAL A 33 -5.51 -1.44 10.15
CA VAL A 33 -5.72 -0.60 11.33
C VAL A 33 -6.05 0.84 10.91
N MET A 34 -5.23 1.44 10.05
CA MET A 34 -5.45 2.80 9.57
C MET A 34 -6.79 2.99 8.87
N LEU A 35 -7.28 1.96 8.17
CA LEU A 35 -8.61 1.99 7.56
C LEU A 35 -9.70 2.02 8.64
N ALA A 36 -9.58 1.20 9.69
CA ALA A 36 -10.51 1.23 10.82
C ALA A 36 -10.52 2.61 11.51
N ASP A 37 -9.34 3.18 11.77
CA ASP A 37 -9.19 4.51 12.38
C ASP A 37 -9.88 5.60 11.54
N THR A 38 -9.77 5.52 10.21
CA THR A 38 -10.47 6.46 9.33
C THR A 38 -11.99 6.29 9.31
N VAL A 39 -12.50 5.07 9.54
CA VAL A 39 -13.95 4.84 9.71
C VAL A 39 -14.41 5.50 11.00
N ASP A 40 -13.70 5.26 12.10
CA ASP A 40 -14.07 5.79 13.42
C ASP A 40 -13.92 7.32 13.46
N TYR A 41 -12.85 7.89 12.90
CA TYR A 41 -12.71 9.34 12.74
C TYR A 41 -13.82 9.96 11.87
N GLY A 42 -14.23 9.26 10.80
CA GLY A 42 -15.34 9.67 9.95
C GLY A 42 -16.69 9.67 10.69
N GLU A 43 -16.93 8.66 11.53
CA GLU A 43 -18.11 8.54 12.38
C GLU A 43 -18.14 9.61 13.48
N TRP A 44 -16.99 9.93 14.05
CA TRP A 44 -16.87 11.01 15.03
C TRP A 44 -17.24 12.36 14.42
N LYS A 45 -16.66 12.69 13.27
CA LYS A 45 -16.86 14.00 12.64
C LYS A 45 -18.22 14.18 11.96
N ASN A 46 -18.75 13.13 11.34
CA ASN A 46 -19.98 13.22 10.53
C ASN A 46 -21.19 12.57 11.21
N GLY A 47 -21.02 11.89 12.34
CA GLY A 47 -22.10 11.20 13.05
C GLY A 47 -22.63 9.94 12.37
N VAL A 48 -22.08 9.55 11.21
CA VAL A 48 -22.53 8.39 10.42
C VAL A 48 -21.37 7.43 10.18
N ARG A 49 -21.56 6.14 10.52
CA ARG A 49 -20.58 5.08 10.30
C ARG A 49 -20.60 4.58 8.86
N ALA A 50 -19.79 5.20 7.99
CA ALA A 50 -19.72 4.87 6.56
C ALA A 50 -18.71 3.73 6.22
N GLN A 51 -18.66 2.68 7.05
CA GLN A 51 -17.65 1.61 6.94
C GLN A 51 -17.65 0.91 5.57
N GLY A 52 -18.84 0.60 5.03
CA GLY A 52 -18.98 -0.09 3.75
C GLY A 52 -18.49 0.75 2.55
N LEU A 53 -18.76 2.06 2.58
CA LEU A 53 -18.29 2.98 1.54
C LEU A 53 -16.77 3.10 1.54
N LEU A 54 -16.17 3.27 2.73
CA LEU A 54 -14.72 3.44 2.86
C LEU A 54 -13.95 2.17 2.49
N THR A 55 -14.45 1.00 2.90
CA THR A 55 -13.85 -0.30 2.55
C THR A 55 -13.96 -0.58 1.04
N SER A 56 -15.09 -0.20 0.42
CA SER A 56 -15.28 -0.32 -1.02
C SER A 56 -14.36 0.62 -1.80
N ALA A 57 -14.22 1.87 -1.35
CA ALA A 57 -13.30 2.84 -1.94
C ALA A 57 -11.84 2.38 -1.87
N SER A 58 -11.42 1.81 -0.73
CA SER A 58 -10.09 1.20 -0.57
C SER A 58 -9.86 0.06 -1.56
N SER A 59 -10.82 -0.87 -1.66
CA SER A 59 -10.75 -2.02 -2.58
C SER A 59 -10.73 -1.60 -4.05
N PHE A 60 -11.50 -0.58 -4.40
CA PHE A 60 -11.48 0.03 -5.73
C PHE A 60 -10.12 0.65 -6.03
N GLY A 61 -9.58 1.45 -5.10
CA GLY A 61 -8.26 2.06 -5.23
C GLY A 61 -7.16 1.03 -5.44
N ALA A 62 -7.18 -0.08 -4.70
CA ALA A 62 -6.22 -1.18 -4.86
C ALA A 62 -6.30 -1.80 -6.27
N LYS A 63 -7.51 -2.14 -6.75
CA LYS A 63 -7.69 -2.71 -8.09
C LYS A 63 -7.33 -1.74 -9.20
N PHE A 64 -7.68 -0.48 -9.04
CA PHE A 64 -7.34 0.58 -9.97
C PHE A 64 -5.82 0.77 -10.06
N GLY A 65 -5.14 0.80 -8.90
CA GLY A 65 -3.68 0.86 -8.82
C GLY A 65 -3.00 -0.36 -9.46
N MET A 66 -3.51 -1.57 -9.23
CA MET A 66 -3.02 -2.78 -9.90
C MET A 66 -3.17 -2.69 -11.43
N GLY A 67 -4.30 -2.19 -11.92
CA GLY A 67 -4.53 -1.99 -13.35
C GLY A 67 -3.53 -1.01 -13.97
N ILE A 68 -3.35 0.16 -13.36
CA ILE A 68 -2.37 1.15 -13.82
C ILE A 68 -0.94 0.62 -13.73
N GLY A 69 -0.58 -0.02 -12.62
CA GLY A 69 0.76 -0.59 -12.41
C GLY A 69 1.10 -1.67 -13.44
N GLY A 70 0.13 -2.54 -13.75
CA GLY A 70 0.28 -3.55 -14.80
C GLY A 70 0.44 -2.94 -16.19
N ALA A 71 -0.37 -1.92 -16.53
CA ALA A 71 -0.26 -1.22 -17.81
C ALA A 71 1.08 -0.49 -17.97
N LEU A 72 1.54 0.22 -16.93
CA LEU A 72 2.85 0.88 -16.92
C LEU A 72 3.99 -0.13 -17.06
N THR A 73 3.91 -1.25 -16.34
CA THR A 73 4.90 -2.34 -16.45
C THR A 73 4.96 -2.88 -17.88
N ALA A 74 3.80 -3.15 -18.49
CA ALA A 74 3.72 -3.66 -19.86
C ALA A 74 4.31 -2.67 -20.87
N LEU A 75 4.02 -1.37 -20.74
CA LEU A 75 4.57 -0.33 -21.62
C LEU A 75 6.10 -0.20 -21.49
N ILE A 76 6.63 -0.22 -20.27
CA ILE A 76 8.08 -0.10 -20.03
C ILE A 76 8.83 -1.31 -20.59
N LEU A 77 8.29 -2.52 -20.40
CA LEU A 77 8.90 -3.73 -20.96
C LEU A 77 8.80 -3.76 -22.49
N ALA A 78 7.66 -3.36 -23.06
CA ALA A 78 7.48 -3.32 -24.51
C ALA A 78 8.42 -2.32 -25.19
N THR A 79 8.53 -1.11 -24.63
CA THR A 79 9.46 -0.07 -25.14
C THR A 79 10.92 -0.43 -24.93
N GLY A 80 11.24 -1.19 -23.88
CA GLY A 80 12.56 -1.75 -23.64
C GLY A 80 12.94 -2.95 -24.53
N GLY A 81 12.06 -3.38 -25.43
CA GLY A 81 12.34 -4.49 -26.36
C GLY A 81 12.31 -5.88 -25.73
N TYR A 82 11.66 -6.04 -24.57
CA TYR A 82 11.59 -7.31 -23.86
C TYR A 82 10.96 -8.41 -24.73
N GLN A 83 11.66 -9.54 -24.89
CA GLN A 83 11.16 -10.73 -25.59
C GLN A 83 11.19 -11.95 -24.69
N ALA A 84 10.02 -12.53 -24.39
CA ALA A 84 9.96 -13.72 -23.55
C ALA A 84 10.78 -14.88 -24.14
N ASN A 85 11.46 -15.65 -23.27
CA ASN A 85 12.20 -16.87 -23.60
C ASN A 85 13.40 -16.70 -24.57
N GLN A 86 13.91 -15.47 -24.73
CA GLN A 86 15.12 -15.19 -25.50
C GLN A 86 16.17 -14.49 -24.65
N THR A 87 17.41 -14.46 -25.15
CA THR A 87 18.47 -13.67 -24.52
C THR A 87 18.12 -12.19 -24.62
N GLN A 88 17.98 -11.54 -23.47
CA GLN A 88 17.60 -10.13 -23.39
C GLN A 88 18.77 -9.23 -23.81
N THR A 89 18.47 -8.14 -24.53
CA THR A 89 19.48 -7.12 -24.81
C THR A 89 19.76 -6.28 -23.56
N THR A 90 20.85 -5.52 -23.59
CA THR A 90 21.25 -4.61 -22.50
C THR A 90 20.12 -3.61 -22.17
N GLU A 91 19.40 -3.15 -23.19
CA GLU A 91 18.27 -2.23 -23.06
C GLU A 91 17.09 -2.88 -22.35
N SER A 92 16.75 -4.12 -22.70
CA SER A 92 15.66 -4.88 -22.05
C SER A 92 15.98 -5.17 -20.58
N LEU A 93 17.23 -5.50 -20.26
CA LEU A 93 17.67 -5.69 -18.87
C LEU A 93 17.55 -4.41 -18.04
N ARG A 94 17.88 -3.25 -18.61
CA ARG A 94 17.70 -1.94 -17.95
C ARG A 94 16.22 -1.62 -17.73
N ALA A 95 15.35 -1.93 -18.69
CA ALA A 95 13.92 -1.74 -18.54
C ALA A 95 13.33 -2.62 -17.41
N ILE A 96 13.77 -3.88 -17.31
CA ILE A 96 13.38 -4.79 -16.21
C ILE A 96 13.85 -4.24 -14.87
N GLU A 97 15.13 -3.83 -14.77
CA GLU A 97 15.66 -3.23 -13.54
C GLU A 97 14.87 -1.98 -13.14
N PHE A 98 14.52 -1.14 -14.12
CA PHE A 98 13.73 0.05 -13.86
C PHE A 98 12.34 -0.26 -13.33
N ASN A 99 11.69 -1.26 -13.91
CA ASN A 99 10.38 -1.71 -13.48
C ASN A 99 10.37 -2.26 -12.05
N PHE A 100 11.38 -3.04 -11.67
CA PHE A 100 11.44 -3.69 -10.36
C PHE A 100 11.99 -2.81 -9.23
N VAL A 101 12.80 -1.79 -9.56
CA VAL A 101 13.44 -0.93 -8.55
C VAL A 101 12.74 0.42 -8.48
N TRP A 102 12.68 1.15 -9.60
CA TRP A 102 12.27 2.55 -9.58
C TRP A 102 10.75 2.72 -9.44
N ILE A 103 9.94 1.88 -10.09
CA ILE A 103 8.47 2.00 -9.98
C ILE A 103 7.99 1.79 -8.54
N PRO A 104 8.40 0.72 -7.82
CA PRO A 104 8.01 0.56 -6.42
C PRO A 104 8.50 1.70 -5.53
N ILE A 105 9.73 2.20 -5.75
CA ILE A 105 10.27 3.35 -4.98
C ILE A 105 9.39 4.59 -5.16
N ILE A 106 9.01 4.91 -6.40
CA ILE A 106 8.12 6.05 -6.67
C ILE A 106 6.74 5.83 -6.01
N GLY A 107 6.20 4.61 -6.09
CA GLY A 107 4.94 4.25 -5.42
C GLY A 107 5.00 4.46 -3.90
N PHE A 108 6.07 3.99 -3.26
CA PHE A 108 6.28 4.19 -1.82
C PHE A 108 6.53 5.66 -1.45
N ALA A 109 7.22 6.42 -2.29
CA ALA A 109 7.42 7.85 -2.07
C ALA A 109 6.08 8.63 -2.10
N ILE A 110 5.20 8.31 -3.07
CA ILE A 110 3.86 8.89 -3.14
C ILE A 110 3.04 8.50 -1.90
N ALA A 111 3.10 7.23 -1.49
CA ALA A 111 2.44 6.77 -0.27
C ALA A 111 2.95 7.51 0.99
N ALA A 112 4.27 7.69 1.11
CA ALA A 112 4.87 8.45 2.21
C ALA A 112 4.41 9.90 2.24
N ILE A 113 4.32 10.56 1.07
CA ILE A 113 3.77 11.91 0.95
C ILE A 113 2.31 11.95 1.40
N ALA A 114 1.49 10.97 0.98
CA ALA A 114 0.09 10.88 1.40
C ALA A 114 -0.06 10.70 2.93
N LEU A 115 0.85 9.95 3.57
CA LEU A 115 0.86 9.78 5.02
C LEU A 115 1.11 11.08 5.78
N PHE A 116 1.88 12.05 5.24
CA PHE A 116 2.03 13.36 5.88
C PHE A 116 0.71 14.14 5.99
N PHE A 117 -0.26 13.85 5.13
CA PHE A 117 -1.60 14.45 5.18
C PHE A 117 -2.57 13.66 6.08
N TYR A 118 -2.15 12.54 6.65
CA TYR A 118 -2.97 11.73 7.54
C TYR A 118 -3.16 12.44 8.89
N ARG A 119 -4.39 12.92 9.14
CA ARG A 119 -4.73 13.72 10.33
C ARG A 119 -5.33 12.90 11.48
N ALA A 120 -5.84 11.70 11.20
CA ALA A 120 -6.54 10.87 12.18
C ALA A 120 -5.64 10.50 13.38
N ASP A 121 -4.36 10.23 13.11
CA ASP A 121 -3.34 9.88 14.11
C ASP A 121 -3.16 10.97 15.20
N LYS A 122 -3.36 12.24 14.87
CA LYS A 122 -3.20 13.35 15.83
C LYS A 122 -4.36 13.51 16.81
N GLN A 123 -5.53 12.96 16.50
CA GLN A 123 -6.76 13.14 17.28
C GLN A 123 -7.31 11.82 17.83
N GLU A 124 -6.57 10.72 17.64
CA GLU A 124 -6.95 9.35 18.03
C GLU A 124 -7.52 9.26 19.44
N LYS A 125 -6.77 9.72 20.44
CA LYS A 125 -7.19 9.67 21.84
C LYS A 125 -8.46 10.46 22.14
N GLN A 126 -8.73 11.53 21.40
CA GLN A 126 -9.90 12.38 21.63
C GLN A 126 -11.15 11.72 21.06
N TYR A 127 -11.11 11.28 19.79
CA TYR A 127 -12.31 10.73 19.16
C TYR A 127 -12.69 9.36 19.73
N LEU A 128 -11.72 8.51 20.13
CA LEU A 128 -12.02 7.19 20.70
C LEU A 128 -12.81 7.30 22.02
N VAL A 129 -12.39 8.20 22.90
CA VAL A 129 -13.07 8.44 24.20
C VAL A 129 -14.48 8.98 23.97
N GLU A 130 -14.63 10.00 23.12
CA GLU A 130 -15.94 10.60 22.84
C GLU A 130 -16.90 9.61 22.14
N LEU A 131 -16.40 8.75 21.26
CA LEU A 131 -17.18 7.68 20.64
C LEU A 131 -17.64 6.63 21.65
N GLU A 132 -16.76 6.21 22.56
CA GLU A 132 -17.12 5.27 23.63
C GLU A 132 -18.19 5.82 24.56
N GLU A 133 -18.07 7.08 24.97
CA GLU A 133 -19.06 7.78 25.80
C GLU A 133 -20.42 7.87 25.09
N ARG A 134 -20.42 8.28 23.81
CA ARG A 134 -21.64 8.37 23.00
C ARG A 134 -22.31 7.01 22.84
N ASN A 135 -21.53 5.97 22.52
CA ASN A 135 -22.04 4.60 22.38
C ASN A 135 -22.57 4.03 23.70
N ARG A 136 -21.98 4.41 24.83
CA ARG A 136 -22.47 4.01 26.15
C ARG A 136 -23.79 4.70 26.50
N ALA A 137 -23.89 6.01 26.27
CA ALA A 137 -25.13 6.76 26.50
C ALA A 137 -26.30 6.24 25.65
N PHE A 138 -26.06 5.87 24.38
CA PHE A 138 -27.08 5.22 23.56
C PHE A 138 -27.56 3.89 24.15
N ARG A 139 -26.65 3.03 24.60
CA ARG A 139 -26.99 1.73 25.22
C ARG A 139 -27.73 1.86 26.55
N GLU A 140 -27.47 2.93 27.30
CA GLU A 140 -28.15 3.21 28.57
C GLU A 140 -29.56 3.77 28.34
N ASN A 141 -29.79 4.54 27.26
CA ASN A 141 -31.12 5.04 26.88
C ASN A 141 -32.04 3.97 26.26
N GLU A 142 -31.48 2.84 25.80
CA GLU A 142 -32.24 1.72 25.24
C GLU A 142 -32.72 0.71 26.28
N LYS A 143 -32.29 0.85 27.54
CA LYS A 143 -32.66 0.01 28.69
C LYS A 143 -33.75 0.66 29.53
#